data_AF-B7FYQ2-F1
#
_entry.id   AF-B7FYQ2-F1
#
_cell.length_a   1.000
_cell.length_b   1.000
_cell.length_c   1.000
_cell.angle_alpha   90.00
_cell.angle_beta   90.00
_cell.angle_gamma   90.00
#
_symmetry.space_group_name_H-M   'P 1'
#
loop_
_entity.id
_entity.type
_entity.pdbx_description
1 polymer ?
#
loop_
_entity_poly.entity_id
_entity_poly.type
_entity_poly.pdbx_seq_one_letter_code
_entity_poly.pdbx_strand_id
1 'polypeptide(L)'
;MNASALSSSKNTRTWILLAIATASAAATVWIIRKRRRHETAEECRITKKAKNLDFHGDTNQHPGVAGARRTIALPTHMERELYKESRRKRMIPKLAMKKPMYDNIRMCDPDGILLSSISLKKARWYVKKNLASWISDDCIQLNFQPKKGLTRHDQNQQEHRKIYNQNFKINQCVVCGADERYMRHYVVPYVYRSQFPSAYKTHLPHDVVLLCPECHVTVEKASQRRMRNLEQALRQQLSVDPKLTSQPFFVDPRLHKVQSSAFALLRWKHTLPESRVAEYESLLREWWDLSADESLTVDHLERAGAVDDKIVNVQYVPGSDLVIDSLGKDDPERIATFVRGWRRHFQATHRPRFLPTGWNIDSPVVSDVRPSTDLASGV
;
A
#
# COMPACT_ATOMS: atom_id res chain seq x y z
N MET A 1 50.75 22.07 -43.51
CA MET A 1 49.71 21.11 -43.94
C MET A 1 50.06 19.76 -43.31
N ASN A 2 49.36 19.08 -42.40
CA ASN A 2 48.04 19.18 -41.79
C ASN A 2 48.14 18.51 -40.41
N ALA A 3 47.90 19.23 -39.30
CA ALA A 3 47.79 18.63 -37.95
C ALA A 3 46.47 18.99 -37.24
N SER A 4 45.59 19.75 -37.90
CA SER A 4 44.35 20.28 -37.33
C SER A 4 43.09 19.43 -37.63
N ALA A 5 43.18 18.40 -38.47
CA ALA A 5 42.01 17.61 -38.90
C ALA A 5 41.69 16.39 -38.00
N LEU A 6 42.61 15.94 -37.15
CA LEU A 6 42.45 14.70 -36.34
C LEU A 6 41.87 14.93 -34.93
N SER A 7 41.76 16.18 -34.46
CA SER A 7 41.20 16.51 -33.13
C SER A 7 39.66 16.66 -33.14
N SER A 8 39.08 17.12 -34.25
CA SER A 8 37.64 17.40 -34.37
C SER A 8 36.78 16.11 -34.42
N SER A 9 37.31 15.04 -35.01
CA SER A 9 36.62 13.74 -35.17
C SER A 9 36.48 12.95 -33.87
N LYS A 10 37.41 13.11 -32.91
CA LYS A 10 37.37 12.40 -31.63
C LYS A 10 36.33 13.00 -30.68
N ASN A 11 36.17 14.33 -30.67
CA ASN A 11 35.17 15.02 -29.87
C ASN A 11 33.74 14.76 -30.37
N THR A 12 33.51 14.76 -31.68
CA THR A 12 32.16 14.47 -32.22
C THR A 12 31.73 13.04 -31.90
N ARG A 13 32.64 12.06 -31.96
CA ARG A 13 32.34 10.68 -31.56
C ARG A 13 32.04 10.52 -30.07
N THR A 14 32.75 11.22 -29.17
CA THR A 14 32.45 11.18 -27.73
C THR A 14 31.13 11.87 -27.39
N TRP A 15 30.77 12.99 -28.03
CA TRP A 15 29.47 13.62 -27.86
C TRP A 15 28.31 12.76 -28.38
N ILE A 16 28.49 12.07 -29.51
CA ILE A 16 27.50 11.11 -30.04
C ILE A 16 27.32 9.93 -29.08
N LEU A 17 28.41 9.36 -28.56
CA LEU A 17 28.33 8.25 -27.59
C LEU A 17 27.68 8.68 -26.27
N LEU A 18 27.93 9.89 -25.78
CA LEU A 18 27.28 10.45 -24.59
C LEU A 18 25.79 10.73 -24.84
N ALA A 19 25.42 11.23 -26.02
CA ALA A 19 24.03 11.43 -26.42
C ALA A 19 23.27 10.10 -26.55
N ILE A 20 23.91 9.06 -27.11
CA ILE A 20 23.33 7.71 -27.19
C ILE A 20 23.17 7.11 -25.78
N ALA A 21 24.15 7.28 -24.90
CA ALA A 21 24.10 6.79 -23.52
C ALA A 21 23.00 7.49 -22.69
N THR A 22 22.84 8.81 -22.84
CA THR A 22 21.77 9.57 -22.15
C THR A 22 20.38 9.24 -22.71
N ALA A 23 20.23 9.07 -24.02
CA ALA A 23 18.98 8.65 -24.65
C ALA A 23 18.59 7.21 -24.26
N SER A 24 19.55 6.29 -24.17
CA SER A 24 19.29 4.91 -23.73
C SER A 24 18.98 4.83 -22.23
N ALA A 25 19.61 5.64 -21.39
CA ALA A 25 19.23 5.78 -19.98
C ALA A 25 17.81 6.36 -19.82
N ALA A 26 17.47 7.41 -20.57
CA ALA A 26 16.14 8.01 -20.57
C ALA A 26 15.07 7.04 -21.09
N ALA A 27 15.37 6.28 -22.15
CA ALA A 27 14.48 5.24 -22.67
C ALA A 27 14.29 4.11 -21.66
N THR A 28 15.33 3.69 -20.96
CA THR A 28 15.25 2.66 -19.91
C THR A 28 14.42 3.13 -18.72
N VAL A 29 14.62 4.38 -18.26
CA VAL A 29 13.80 4.99 -17.21
C VAL A 29 12.34 5.14 -17.65
N TRP A 30 12.11 5.52 -18.91
CA TRP A 30 10.75 5.62 -19.48
C TRP A 30 10.08 4.25 -19.58
N ILE A 31 10.79 3.20 -20.02
CA ILE A 31 10.30 1.83 -20.07
C ILE A 31 9.98 1.31 -18.66
N ILE A 32 10.85 1.54 -17.68
CA ILE A 32 10.61 1.13 -16.28
C ILE A 32 9.39 1.88 -15.70
N ARG A 33 9.27 3.20 -15.94
CA ARG A 33 8.10 4.00 -15.54
C ARG A 33 6.83 3.56 -16.27
N LYS A 34 6.90 3.16 -17.53
CA LYS A 34 5.76 2.66 -18.32
C LYS A 34 5.32 1.29 -17.82
N ARG A 35 6.27 0.40 -17.49
CA ARG A 35 6.00 -0.93 -16.94
C ARG A 35 5.38 -0.87 -15.55
N ARG A 36 5.92 -0.03 -14.65
CA ARG A 36 5.30 0.23 -13.34
C ARG A 36 3.90 0.84 -13.47
N ARG A 37 3.69 1.76 -14.42
CA ARG A 37 2.36 2.31 -14.73
C ARG A 37 1.39 1.22 -15.19
N HIS A 38 1.83 0.31 -16.05
CA HIS A 38 1.01 -0.82 -16.50
C HIS A 38 0.67 -1.76 -15.35
N GLU A 39 1.64 -2.11 -14.49
CA GLU A 39 1.41 -2.95 -13.30
C GLU A 39 0.41 -2.32 -12.33
N THR A 40 0.53 -1.01 -12.05
CA THR A 40 -0.46 -0.29 -11.22
C THR A 40 -1.83 -0.14 -11.87
N ALA A 41 -1.89 -0.02 -13.20
CA ALA A 41 -3.15 0.03 -13.95
C ALA A 41 -3.83 -1.35 -13.97
N GLU A 42 -3.05 -2.43 -14.09
CA GLU A 42 -3.50 -3.82 -13.97
C GLU A 42 -4.06 -4.09 -12.58
N GLU A 43 -3.36 -3.69 -11.51
CA GLU A 43 -3.83 -3.80 -10.12
C GLU A 43 -5.11 -2.98 -9.87
N CYS A 44 -5.22 -1.79 -10.46
CA CYS A 44 -6.43 -0.95 -10.40
C CYS A 44 -7.59 -1.55 -11.21
N ARG A 45 -7.31 -2.23 -12.32
CA ARG A 45 -8.30 -2.94 -13.14
C ARG A 45 -8.79 -4.21 -12.47
N ILE A 46 -7.90 -4.97 -11.82
CA ILE A 46 -8.24 -6.16 -11.02
C ILE A 46 -9.10 -5.75 -9.81
N THR A 47 -8.76 -4.68 -9.11
CA THR A 47 -9.56 -4.17 -7.98
C THR A 47 -10.91 -3.57 -8.40
N LYS A 48 -11.03 -2.98 -9.60
CA LYS A 48 -12.31 -2.55 -10.17
C LYS A 48 -13.16 -3.73 -10.66
N LYS A 49 -12.56 -4.76 -11.26
CA LYS A 49 -13.27 -5.99 -11.66
C LYS A 49 -13.81 -6.73 -10.44
N ALA A 50 -13.05 -6.78 -9.34
CA ALA A 50 -13.51 -7.30 -8.05
C ALA A 50 -14.66 -6.46 -7.43
N LYS A 51 -14.69 -5.13 -7.65
CA LYS A 51 -15.79 -4.27 -7.20
C LYS A 51 -17.04 -4.35 -8.07
N ASN A 52 -16.89 -4.61 -9.38
CA ASN A 52 -18.01 -4.76 -10.31
C ASN A 52 -18.64 -6.16 -10.28
N LEU A 53 -17.86 -7.21 -9.95
CA LEU A 53 -18.40 -8.57 -9.76
C LEU A 53 -19.22 -8.72 -8.46
N ASP A 54 -19.08 -7.80 -7.51
CA ASP A 54 -19.82 -7.80 -6.24
C ASP A 54 -21.17 -7.03 -6.32
N PHE A 55 -21.58 -6.57 -7.51
CA PHE A 55 -22.84 -5.87 -7.73
C PHE A 55 -23.74 -6.61 -8.74
N HIS A 56 -23.85 -7.94 -8.59
CA HIS A 56 -25.06 -8.62 -9.04
C HIS A 56 -26.11 -8.48 -7.94
N GLY A 57 -27.21 -7.82 -8.27
CA GLY A 57 -28.36 -7.70 -7.40
C GLY A 57 -28.98 -9.08 -7.18
N ASP A 58 -28.75 -9.65 -6.00
CA ASP A 58 -29.59 -10.72 -5.49
C ASP A 58 -30.98 -10.13 -5.22
N THR A 59 -31.90 -10.31 -6.16
CA THR A 59 -33.33 -10.23 -5.91
C THR A 59 -33.69 -11.29 -4.87
N ASN A 60 -33.84 -10.86 -3.61
CA ASN A 60 -34.31 -11.70 -2.51
C ASN A 60 -35.75 -12.17 -2.79
N GLN A 61 -35.92 -13.45 -3.12
CA GLN A 61 -37.14 -14.18 -2.80
C GLN A 61 -37.02 -14.68 -1.36
N HIS A 62 -37.84 -14.14 -0.46
CA HIS A 62 -37.99 -14.64 0.91
C HIS A 62 -39.03 -15.77 0.94
N PRO A 63 -38.74 -16.96 1.52
CA PRO A 63 -39.79 -17.91 1.86
C PRO A 63 -40.50 -17.45 3.13
N GLY A 64 -41.83 -17.42 3.08
CA GLY A 64 -42.68 -16.96 4.16
C GLY A 64 -42.55 -17.82 5.43
N VAL A 65 -42.33 -17.16 6.56
CA VAL A 65 -42.58 -17.72 7.88
C VAL A 65 -43.63 -16.84 8.54
N ALA A 66 -44.83 -17.40 8.69
CA ALA A 66 -45.95 -16.79 9.38
C ALA A 66 -45.63 -16.68 10.88
N GLY A 67 -45.57 -15.45 11.38
CA GLY A 67 -45.40 -15.13 12.79
C GLY A 67 -45.57 -13.64 12.99
N ALA A 68 -46.78 -13.23 13.40
CA ALA A 68 -47.17 -11.84 13.57
C ALA A 68 -46.35 -11.15 14.68
N ARG A 69 -45.20 -10.56 14.31
CA ARG A 69 -44.61 -9.42 15.01
C ARG A 69 -44.92 -8.18 14.17
N ARG A 70 -45.46 -7.13 14.78
CA ARG A 70 -45.55 -5.80 14.16
C ARG A 70 -44.12 -5.34 13.87
N THR A 71 -43.62 -5.60 12.66
CA THR A 71 -42.34 -5.10 12.18
C THR A 71 -42.51 -3.62 11.91
N ILE A 72 -42.05 -2.78 12.83
CA ILE A 72 -41.82 -1.37 12.52
C ILE A 72 -40.79 -1.36 11.39
N ALA A 73 -41.21 -1.02 10.18
CA ALA A 73 -40.29 -0.90 9.05
C ALA A 73 -39.24 0.16 9.40
N LEU A 74 -37.96 -0.23 9.45
CA LEU A 74 -36.91 0.72 9.74
C LEU A 74 -36.75 1.68 8.55
N PRO A 75 -36.50 2.97 8.78
CA PRO A 75 -36.04 3.87 7.74
C PRO A 75 -34.89 3.26 6.92
N THR A 76 -34.94 3.43 5.59
CA THR A 76 -33.99 2.83 4.63
C THR A 76 -32.52 3.11 4.94
N HIS A 77 -32.21 4.26 5.52
CA HIS A 77 -30.84 4.59 5.94
C HIS A 77 -30.34 3.68 7.08
N MET A 78 -31.20 3.33 8.04
CA MET A 78 -30.84 2.43 9.14
C MET A 78 -30.67 0.99 8.64
N GLU A 79 -31.56 0.52 7.76
CA GLU A 79 -31.42 -0.79 7.11
C GLU A 79 -30.10 -0.91 6.36
N ARG A 80 -29.70 0.15 5.65
CA ARG A 80 -28.41 0.22 4.95
C ARG A 80 -27.23 0.13 5.92
N GLU A 81 -27.28 0.80 7.07
CA GLU A 81 -26.21 0.71 8.07
C GLU A 81 -26.15 -0.68 8.73
N LEU A 82 -27.30 -1.29 9.06
CA LEU A 82 -27.36 -2.66 9.56
C LEU A 82 -26.80 -3.68 8.54
N TYR A 83 -27.10 -3.51 7.26
CA TYR A 83 -26.53 -4.32 6.19
C TYR A 83 -25.00 -4.17 6.11
N LYS A 84 -24.49 -2.94 6.16
CA LYS A 84 -23.04 -2.68 6.16
C LYS A 84 -22.36 -3.32 7.38
N GLU A 85 -22.96 -3.21 8.55
CA GLU A 85 -22.43 -3.82 9.78
C GLU A 85 -22.44 -5.34 9.70
N SER A 86 -23.54 -5.94 9.23
CA SER A 86 -23.67 -7.39 9.05
C SER A 86 -22.64 -7.93 8.05
N ARG A 87 -22.47 -7.23 6.91
CA ARG A 87 -21.42 -7.54 5.92
C ARG A 87 -20.04 -7.44 6.54
N ARG A 88 -19.75 -6.39 7.32
CA ARG A 88 -18.47 -6.22 8.03
C ARG A 88 -18.22 -7.40 8.97
N LYS A 89 -19.17 -7.76 9.83
CA LYS A 89 -19.07 -8.90 10.77
C LYS A 89 -18.79 -10.22 10.04
N ARG A 90 -19.47 -10.47 8.92
CA ARG A 90 -19.25 -11.65 8.06
C ARG A 90 -17.84 -11.69 7.45
N MET A 91 -17.23 -10.53 7.19
CA MET A 91 -15.89 -10.44 6.61
C MET A 91 -14.76 -10.58 7.65
N ILE A 92 -15.02 -10.30 8.93
CA ILE A 92 -13.98 -10.35 9.99
C ILE A 92 -13.19 -11.67 10.00
N PRO A 93 -13.82 -12.87 10.00
CA PRO A 93 -13.08 -14.13 10.00
C PRO A 93 -12.19 -14.32 8.77
N LYS A 94 -12.52 -13.70 7.63
CA LYS A 94 -11.74 -13.77 6.39
C LYS A 94 -10.52 -12.86 6.42
N LEU A 95 -10.60 -11.75 7.18
CA LEU A 95 -9.54 -10.75 7.29
C LEU A 95 -8.59 -11.01 8.46
N ALA A 96 -9.11 -11.61 9.53
CA ALA A 96 -8.34 -11.97 10.72
C ALA A 96 -7.25 -13.01 10.42
N MET A 97 -6.19 -12.99 11.22
CA MET A 97 -5.14 -14.00 11.14
C MET A 97 -5.69 -15.38 11.51
N LYS A 98 -5.36 -16.38 10.70
CA LYS A 98 -5.73 -17.79 10.94
C LYS A 98 -4.83 -18.49 11.96
N LYS A 99 -3.63 -17.96 12.17
CA LYS A 99 -2.61 -18.49 13.08
C LYS A 99 -2.12 -17.36 13.97
N PRO A 100 -1.69 -17.66 15.21
CA PRO A 100 -1.03 -16.66 16.05
C PRO A 100 0.19 -16.08 15.34
N MET A 101 0.51 -14.81 15.65
CA MET A 101 1.68 -14.13 15.09
C MET A 101 2.96 -14.54 15.80
N TYR A 102 2.90 -14.62 17.13
CA TYR A 102 4.04 -14.89 18.00
C TYR A 102 3.94 -16.32 18.53
N ASP A 103 4.87 -17.18 18.13
CA ASP A 103 5.05 -18.52 18.71
C ASP A 103 5.96 -18.48 19.96
N ASN A 104 6.74 -17.40 20.13
CA ASN A 104 7.67 -17.16 21.24
C ASN A 104 8.71 -18.29 21.48
N ILE A 105 9.22 -18.93 20.42
CA ILE A 105 10.33 -19.89 20.54
C ILE A 105 11.59 -19.16 20.99
N ARG A 106 12.23 -19.66 22.04
CA ARG A 106 13.48 -19.11 22.59
C ARG A 106 14.66 -19.48 21.69
N MET A 107 15.49 -18.49 21.38
CA MET A 107 16.75 -18.70 20.66
C MET A 107 17.91 -18.29 21.57
N CYS A 108 18.73 -19.25 21.96
CA CYS A 108 19.87 -19.07 22.84
C CYS A 108 21.20 -19.18 22.08
N ASP A 109 22.26 -18.61 22.64
CA ASP A 109 23.63 -18.84 22.18
C ASP A 109 24.19 -20.19 22.70
N PRO A 110 25.41 -20.59 22.28
CA PRO A 110 26.07 -21.80 22.79
C PRO A 110 26.28 -21.80 24.31
N ASP A 111 26.38 -20.62 24.94
CA ASP A 111 26.54 -20.44 26.38
C ASP A 111 25.21 -20.55 27.15
N GLY A 112 24.07 -20.71 26.44
CA GLY A 112 22.73 -20.81 27.01
C GLY A 112 22.06 -19.46 27.28
N ILE A 113 22.66 -18.34 26.87
CA ILE A 113 22.12 -17.00 27.04
C ILE A 113 21.02 -16.74 26.01
N LEU A 114 19.84 -16.30 26.48
CA LEU A 114 18.72 -15.96 25.61
C LEU A 114 19.04 -14.75 24.72
N LEU A 115 18.96 -14.92 23.40
CA LEU A 115 19.20 -13.85 22.42
C LEU A 115 17.89 -13.17 22.01
N SER A 116 16.86 -13.97 21.67
CA SER A 116 15.57 -13.43 21.24
C SER A 116 14.46 -14.48 21.26
N SER A 117 13.21 -14.03 21.29
CA SER A 117 12.03 -14.81 20.92
C SER A 117 11.78 -14.74 19.41
N ILE A 118 11.53 -15.89 18.78
CA ILE A 118 11.31 -16.01 17.33
C ILE A 118 10.06 -16.83 17.02
N SER A 119 9.62 -16.79 15.75
CA SER A 119 8.56 -17.67 15.28
C SER A 119 9.06 -19.09 15.07
N LEU A 120 8.14 -20.06 15.17
CA LEU A 120 8.40 -21.48 14.92
C LEU A 120 8.91 -21.72 13.50
N LYS A 121 8.37 -20.97 12.52
CA LYS A 121 8.86 -21.01 11.14
C LYS A 121 10.33 -20.60 11.04
N LYS A 122 10.74 -19.57 11.78
CA LYS A 122 12.13 -19.11 11.79
C LYS A 122 13.01 -20.14 12.50
N ALA A 123 12.59 -20.66 13.66
CA ALA A 123 13.33 -21.69 14.39
C ALA A 123 13.63 -22.92 13.51
N ARG A 124 12.60 -23.44 12.83
CA ARG A 124 12.73 -24.55 11.87
C ARG A 124 13.70 -24.23 10.72
N TRP A 125 13.74 -22.99 10.25
CA TRP A 125 14.69 -22.58 9.21
C TRP A 125 16.14 -22.64 9.70
N TYR A 126 16.43 -22.19 10.93
CA TYR A 126 17.79 -22.26 11.50
C TYR A 126 18.26 -23.71 11.65
N VAL A 127 17.39 -24.57 12.18
CA VAL A 127 17.70 -26.01 12.35
C VAL A 127 17.89 -26.69 11.00
N LYS A 128 17.00 -26.42 10.02
CA LYS A 128 17.15 -26.96 8.65
C LYS A 128 18.45 -26.50 7.97
N LYS A 129 18.97 -25.33 8.33
CA LYS A 129 20.24 -24.80 7.82
C LYS A 129 21.45 -25.24 8.64
N ASN A 130 21.28 -26.13 9.60
CA ASN A 130 22.32 -26.60 10.52
C ASN A 130 23.00 -25.45 11.29
N LEU A 131 22.28 -24.35 11.50
CA LEU A 131 22.74 -23.18 12.25
C LEU A 131 22.38 -23.26 13.74
N ALA A 132 21.46 -24.16 14.08
CA ALA A 132 20.94 -24.33 15.43
C ALA A 132 20.44 -25.77 15.65
N SER A 133 20.32 -26.15 16.91
CA SER A 133 19.79 -27.45 17.36
C SER A 133 18.66 -27.24 18.37
N TRP A 134 17.67 -28.13 18.41
CA TRP A 134 16.61 -28.09 19.43
C TRP A 134 17.17 -28.56 20.78
N ILE A 135 16.94 -27.78 21.85
CA ILE A 135 17.22 -28.19 23.23
C ILE A 135 15.94 -28.68 23.91
N SER A 136 14.83 -27.99 23.63
CA SER A 136 13.48 -28.31 24.12
C SER A 136 12.45 -28.01 23.04
N ASP A 137 11.18 -28.36 23.27
CA ASP A 137 10.09 -28.10 22.33
C ASP A 137 9.89 -26.61 21.99
N ASP A 138 10.33 -25.73 22.89
CA ASP A 138 10.17 -24.28 22.81
C ASP A 138 11.51 -23.51 22.76
N CYS A 139 12.64 -24.20 22.58
CA CYS A 139 13.97 -23.58 22.60
C CYS A 139 14.94 -24.19 21.59
N ILE A 140 15.61 -23.32 20.82
CA ILE A 140 16.75 -23.67 19.97
C ILE A 140 18.05 -23.04 20.49
N GLN A 141 19.16 -23.74 20.32
CA GLN A 141 20.52 -23.23 20.55
C GLN A 141 21.21 -22.96 19.22
N LEU A 142 21.89 -21.83 19.08
CA LEU A 142 22.79 -21.63 17.95
C LEU A 142 24.02 -22.55 18.08
N ASN A 143 24.49 -23.07 16.95
CA ASN A 143 25.71 -23.89 16.87
C ASN A 143 26.99 -23.03 16.76
N PHE A 144 26.87 -21.70 16.80
CA PHE A 144 27.98 -20.75 16.63
C PHE A 144 27.82 -19.54 17.54
N GLN A 145 28.93 -18.90 17.89
CA GLN A 145 28.90 -17.71 18.73
C GLN A 145 28.43 -16.48 17.93
N PRO A 146 27.35 -15.79 18.34
CA PRO A 146 26.94 -14.54 17.70
C PRO A 146 27.95 -13.43 18.01
N LYS A 147 28.18 -12.54 17.03
CA LYS A 147 29.04 -11.35 17.23
C LYS A 147 28.42 -10.45 18.30
N LYS A 148 29.17 -10.13 19.37
CA LYS A 148 28.79 -9.11 20.37
C LYS A 148 29.06 -7.72 19.77
N GLY A 149 28.06 -6.84 19.73
CA GLY A 149 28.24 -5.46 19.25
C GLY A 149 28.97 -4.57 20.27
N LEU A 150 29.74 -3.59 19.76
CA LEU A 150 30.58 -2.63 20.52
C LEU A 150 30.22 -1.17 20.12
N THR A 151 29.77 -0.34 21.07
CA THR A 151 30.22 1.03 21.48
C THR A 151 29.31 1.52 22.64
N ARG A 152 29.71 2.55 23.42
CA ARG A 152 28.98 3.01 24.63
C ARG A 152 27.65 3.74 24.34
N HIS A 153 27.56 4.47 23.22
CA HIS A 153 26.34 5.19 22.82
C HIS A 153 25.28 4.24 22.21
N ASP A 154 25.72 3.11 21.66
CA ASP A 154 24.87 2.01 21.22
C ASP A 154 24.23 1.26 22.40
N GLN A 155 24.80 1.30 23.60
CA GLN A 155 24.37 0.47 24.73
C GLN A 155 22.90 0.68 25.13
N ASN A 156 22.44 1.92 25.30
CA ASN A 156 21.05 2.18 25.71
C ASN A 156 20.04 1.80 24.63
N GLN A 157 20.31 2.12 23.37
CA GLN A 157 19.43 1.74 22.26
C GLN A 157 19.42 0.22 22.05
N GLN A 158 20.57 -0.42 22.24
CA GLN A 158 20.73 -1.86 22.16
C GLN A 158 20.09 -2.57 23.34
N GLU A 159 20.07 -1.98 24.53
CA GLU A 159 19.36 -2.49 25.69
C GLU A 159 17.84 -2.51 25.46
N HIS A 160 17.25 -1.42 24.98
CA HIS A 160 15.82 -1.39 24.64
C HIS A 160 15.49 -2.41 23.55
N ARG A 161 16.33 -2.53 22.51
CA ARG A 161 16.18 -3.53 21.44
C ARG A 161 16.34 -4.96 21.98
N LYS A 162 17.26 -5.17 22.93
CA LYS A 162 17.48 -6.45 23.61
C LYS A 162 16.25 -6.82 24.44
N ILE A 163 15.74 -5.90 25.26
CA ILE A 163 14.50 -6.07 26.02
C ILE A 163 13.36 -6.44 25.06
N TYR A 164 13.15 -5.69 23.99
CA TYR A 164 12.08 -5.99 23.02
C TYR A 164 12.22 -7.37 22.38
N ASN A 165 13.44 -7.75 21.99
CA ASN A 165 13.67 -9.01 21.30
C ASN A 165 13.62 -10.22 22.23
N GLN A 166 14.08 -10.10 23.48
CA GLN A 166 14.11 -11.19 24.46
C GLN A 166 12.72 -11.45 25.07
N ASN A 167 11.92 -10.41 25.27
CA ASN A 167 10.60 -10.57 25.87
C ASN A 167 9.62 -11.29 24.95
N PHE A 168 8.76 -12.10 25.59
CA PHE A 168 7.64 -12.76 24.93
C PHE A 168 6.58 -11.74 24.55
N LYS A 169 5.94 -12.00 23.41
CA LYS A 169 4.93 -11.11 22.84
C LYS A 169 3.59 -11.81 22.90
N ILE A 170 2.60 -11.09 23.40
CA ILE A 170 1.23 -11.61 23.55
C ILE A 170 0.47 -11.37 22.26
N ASN A 171 -0.25 -12.39 21.79
CA ASN A 171 -1.07 -12.31 20.59
C ASN A 171 -2.41 -11.62 20.88
N GLN A 172 -2.38 -10.29 21.06
CA GLN A 172 -3.57 -9.49 21.34
C GLN A 172 -3.49 -8.11 20.66
N CYS A 173 -4.63 -7.44 20.56
CA CYS A 173 -4.72 -6.07 20.06
C CYS A 173 -3.94 -5.11 20.98
N VAL A 174 -2.95 -4.41 20.43
CA VAL A 174 -2.10 -3.49 21.22
C VAL A 174 -2.86 -2.28 21.76
N VAL A 175 -4.04 -1.96 21.21
CA VAL A 175 -4.86 -0.82 21.62
C VAL A 175 -5.83 -1.20 22.74
N CYS A 176 -6.73 -2.14 22.47
CA CYS A 176 -7.82 -2.49 23.39
C CYS A 176 -7.62 -3.79 24.18
N GLY A 177 -6.63 -4.61 23.84
CA GLY A 177 -6.35 -5.88 24.52
C GLY A 177 -7.18 -7.08 24.03
N ALA A 178 -8.03 -6.92 23.02
CA ALA A 178 -8.77 -8.03 22.44
C ALA A 178 -7.81 -9.13 21.92
N ASP A 179 -8.02 -10.36 22.38
CA ASP A 179 -7.20 -11.55 22.14
C ASP A 179 -7.75 -12.44 21.01
N GLU A 180 -8.90 -12.09 20.45
CA GLU A 180 -9.49 -12.79 19.32
C GLU A 180 -9.43 -11.97 18.01
N ARG A 181 -9.28 -12.69 16.90
CA ARG A 181 -9.50 -12.19 15.52
C ARG A 181 -8.69 -10.91 15.19
N TYR A 182 -7.44 -10.84 15.60
CA TYR A 182 -6.53 -9.74 15.30
C TYR A 182 -5.91 -9.83 13.89
N MET A 183 -5.42 -8.70 13.41
CA MET A 183 -4.76 -8.50 12.13
C MET A 183 -3.39 -7.85 12.32
N ARG A 184 -2.45 -8.13 11.42
CA ARG A 184 -1.16 -7.42 11.37
C ARG A 184 -1.39 -6.01 10.83
N HIS A 185 -0.85 -5.03 11.53
CA HIS A 185 -0.83 -3.65 11.14
C HIS A 185 0.61 -3.12 11.11
N TYR A 186 0.94 -2.36 10.06
CA TYR A 186 2.22 -1.69 9.93
C TYR A 186 2.08 -0.25 10.44
N VAL A 187 2.79 0.08 11.52
CA VAL A 187 2.77 1.43 12.12
C VAL A 187 3.21 2.48 11.10
N VAL A 188 4.20 2.14 10.27
CA VAL A 188 4.58 2.92 9.10
C VAL A 188 3.84 2.36 7.88
N PRO A 189 3.04 3.15 7.15
CA PRO A 189 2.28 2.67 6.01
C PRO A 189 3.14 1.92 4.99
N TYR A 190 2.64 0.77 4.52
CA TYR A 190 3.39 -0.12 3.64
C TYR A 190 3.82 0.56 2.33
N VAL A 191 3.01 1.49 1.82
CA VAL A 191 3.31 2.26 0.60
C VAL A 191 4.60 3.08 0.69
N TYR A 192 5.00 3.52 1.89
CA TYR A 192 6.27 4.18 2.13
C TYR A 192 7.38 3.15 2.36
N ARG A 193 7.10 2.16 3.21
CA ARG A 193 8.07 1.12 3.59
C ARG A 193 8.58 0.32 2.38
N SER A 194 7.71 0.05 1.40
CA SER A 194 8.09 -0.66 0.16
C SER A 194 9.08 0.13 -0.70
N GLN A 195 9.20 1.45 -0.49
CA GLN A 195 10.08 2.33 -1.25
C GLN A 195 11.39 2.67 -0.54
N PHE A 196 11.51 2.43 0.78
CA PHE A 196 12.74 2.70 1.52
C PHE A 196 13.96 1.92 1.00
N PRO A 197 15.20 2.37 1.27
CA PRO A 197 16.40 1.56 1.02
C PRO A 197 16.37 0.23 1.79
N SER A 198 17.12 -0.77 1.31
CA SER A 198 17.13 -2.13 1.86
C SER A 198 17.48 -2.19 3.37
N ALA A 199 18.36 -1.29 3.82
CA ALA A 199 18.77 -1.14 5.22
C ALA A 199 17.59 -0.83 6.19
N TYR A 200 16.49 -0.27 5.66
CA TYR A 200 15.29 0.10 6.43
C TYR A 200 14.10 -0.84 6.18
N LYS A 201 14.26 -1.81 5.26
CA LYS A 201 13.20 -2.78 4.92
C LYS A 201 13.30 -4.04 5.76
N THR A 202 14.51 -4.43 6.11
CA THR A 202 14.81 -5.75 6.68
C THR A 202 14.67 -5.74 8.21
N HIS A 203 14.18 -6.83 8.80
CA HIS A 203 14.27 -7.11 10.24
C HIS A 203 13.73 -6.06 11.23
N LEU A 204 12.65 -5.34 10.92
CA LEU A 204 11.98 -4.44 11.87
C LEU A 204 10.62 -4.99 12.34
N PRO A 205 10.61 -6.01 13.22
CA PRO A 205 9.39 -6.47 13.87
C PRO A 205 8.79 -5.41 14.81
N HIS A 206 9.55 -4.35 15.13
CA HIS A 206 9.14 -3.26 16.00
C HIS A 206 7.97 -2.45 15.46
N ASP A 207 7.90 -2.28 14.14
CA ASP A 207 6.87 -1.47 13.46
C ASP A 207 5.68 -2.31 12.98
N VAL A 208 5.59 -3.57 13.41
CA VAL A 208 4.48 -4.47 13.10
C VAL A 208 3.76 -4.84 14.38
N VAL A 209 2.51 -4.41 14.50
CA VAL A 209 1.67 -4.60 15.69
C VAL A 209 0.40 -5.38 15.34
N LEU A 210 -0.27 -5.91 16.35
CA LEU A 210 -1.55 -6.58 16.21
C LEU A 210 -2.70 -5.65 16.59
N LEU A 211 -3.75 -5.61 15.77
CA LEU A 211 -4.97 -4.84 16.03
C LEU A 211 -6.21 -5.69 15.78
N CYS A 212 -7.24 -5.54 16.62
CA CYS A 212 -8.57 -6.06 16.32
C CYS A 212 -9.21 -5.30 15.13
N PRO A 213 -10.26 -5.84 14.50
CA PRO A 213 -10.92 -5.21 13.34
C PRO A 213 -11.47 -3.81 13.61
N GLU A 214 -11.89 -3.53 14.83
CA GLU A 214 -12.42 -2.23 15.25
C GLU A 214 -11.31 -1.20 15.37
N CYS A 215 -10.23 -1.54 16.09
CA CYS A 215 -9.07 -0.68 16.24
C CYS A 215 -8.37 -0.46 14.89
N HIS A 216 -8.25 -1.50 14.06
CA HIS A 216 -7.61 -1.40 12.76
C HIS A 216 -8.28 -0.37 11.85
N VAL A 217 -9.62 -0.35 11.76
CA VAL A 217 -10.35 0.66 10.96
C VAL A 217 -10.07 2.07 11.47
N THR A 218 -10.06 2.25 12.80
CA THR A 218 -9.82 3.55 13.43
C THR A 218 -8.39 4.04 13.19
N VAL A 219 -7.41 3.15 13.35
CA VAL A 219 -6.00 3.44 13.08
C VAL A 219 -5.78 3.75 11.61
N GLU A 220 -6.32 2.94 10.70
CA GLU A 220 -6.19 3.16 9.27
C GLU A 220 -6.78 4.51 8.83
N LYS A 221 -7.94 4.90 9.37
CA LYS A 221 -8.55 6.20 9.07
C LYS A 221 -7.67 7.38 9.52
N ALA A 222 -7.03 7.26 10.68
CA ALA A 222 -6.08 8.27 11.18
C ALA A 222 -4.80 8.32 10.34
N SER A 223 -4.22 7.15 10.03
CA SER A 223 -3.05 7.03 9.16
C SER A 223 -3.30 7.65 7.79
N GLN A 224 -4.43 7.35 7.15
CA GLN A 224 -4.81 7.95 5.86
C GLN A 224 -4.98 9.48 5.94
N ARG A 225 -5.53 9.99 7.05
CA ARG A 225 -5.60 11.45 7.26
C ARG A 225 -4.22 12.06 7.32
N ARG A 226 -3.30 11.45 8.07
CA ARG A 226 -1.92 11.92 8.15
C ARG A 226 -1.21 11.86 6.80
N MET A 227 -1.38 10.79 6.04
CA MET A 227 -0.82 10.66 4.69
C MET A 227 -1.28 11.80 3.78
N ARG A 228 -2.59 12.10 3.77
CA ARG A 228 -3.14 13.23 2.99
C ARG A 228 -2.55 14.57 3.43
N ASN A 229 -2.39 14.79 4.73
CA ASN A 229 -1.81 16.03 5.24
C ASN A 229 -0.33 16.19 4.83
N LEU A 230 0.46 15.11 4.91
CA LEU A 230 1.85 15.12 4.46
C LEU A 230 1.95 15.42 2.96
N GLU A 231 1.12 14.75 2.15
CA GLU A 231 1.04 14.98 0.71
C GLU A 231 0.64 16.42 0.39
N GLN A 232 -0.41 16.94 1.03
CA GLN A 232 -0.89 18.29 0.80
C GLN A 232 0.16 19.35 1.15
N ALA A 233 0.86 19.19 2.28
CA ALA A 233 1.91 20.12 2.68
C ALA A 233 3.06 20.17 1.66
N LEU A 234 3.46 19.01 1.11
CA LEU A 234 4.48 18.95 0.07
C LEU A 234 3.99 19.54 -1.26
N ARG A 235 2.74 19.26 -1.66
CA ARG A 235 2.16 19.84 -2.88
C ARG A 235 2.07 21.36 -2.82
N GLN A 236 1.80 21.93 -1.65
CA GLN A 236 1.77 23.39 -1.45
C GLN A 236 3.14 24.05 -1.63
N GLN A 237 4.22 23.29 -1.49
CA GLN A 237 5.59 23.78 -1.70
C GLN A 237 6.03 23.69 -3.17
N LEU A 238 5.24 23.05 -4.04
CA LEU A 238 5.54 22.96 -5.46
C LEU A 238 5.11 24.24 -6.19
N SER A 239 5.88 24.68 -7.18
CA SER A 239 5.52 25.80 -8.07
C SER A 239 4.38 25.48 -9.06
N VAL A 240 3.76 24.31 -8.94
CA VAL A 240 2.72 23.78 -9.84
C VAL A 240 1.42 23.64 -9.04
N ASP A 241 0.27 23.91 -9.68
CA ASP A 241 -1.04 23.76 -9.03
C ASP A 241 -1.20 22.36 -8.38
N PRO A 242 -1.47 22.28 -7.07
CA PRO A 242 -1.73 21.03 -6.37
C PRO A 242 -2.81 20.15 -7.00
N LYS A 243 -3.84 20.73 -7.63
CA LYS A 243 -4.89 19.97 -8.33
C LYS A 243 -4.34 19.21 -9.53
N LEU A 244 -3.43 19.84 -10.26
CA LEU A 244 -2.81 19.29 -11.45
C LEU A 244 -1.85 18.14 -11.11
N THR A 245 -1.22 18.17 -9.95
CA THR A 245 -0.29 17.09 -9.57
C THR A 245 -0.98 15.91 -8.85
N SER A 246 -2.21 16.10 -8.33
CA SER A 246 -2.89 15.14 -7.43
C SER A 246 -3.90 14.23 -8.11
N GLN A 247 -4.45 14.63 -9.26
CA GLN A 247 -5.43 13.84 -9.97
C GLN A 247 -4.76 12.92 -10.99
N PRO A 248 -4.98 11.60 -10.97
CA PRO A 248 -4.37 10.69 -11.95
C PRO A 248 -4.99 10.80 -13.36
N PHE A 249 -6.24 11.29 -13.44
CA PHE A 249 -6.96 11.43 -14.70
C PHE A 249 -7.79 12.72 -14.68
N PHE A 250 -8.00 13.28 -15.86
CA PHE A 250 -9.04 14.27 -16.12
C PHE A 250 -10.19 13.61 -16.86
N VAL A 251 -11.38 14.18 -16.75
CA VAL A 251 -12.55 13.73 -17.51
C VAL A 251 -12.66 14.60 -18.75
N ASP A 252 -12.71 13.99 -19.92
CA ASP A 252 -13.08 14.70 -21.16
C ASP A 252 -14.58 15.04 -21.11
N PRO A 253 -14.96 16.33 -21.04
CA PRO A 253 -16.36 16.71 -20.91
C PRO A 253 -17.24 16.24 -22.08
N ARG A 254 -16.69 16.12 -23.29
CA ARG A 254 -17.43 15.69 -24.48
C ARG A 254 -17.70 14.19 -24.42
N LEU A 255 -16.67 13.38 -24.17
CA LEU A 255 -16.80 11.93 -24.06
C LEU A 255 -17.66 11.52 -22.85
N HIS A 256 -17.54 12.25 -21.74
CA HIS A 256 -18.37 12.02 -20.56
C HIS A 256 -19.86 12.26 -20.86
N LYS A 257 -20.19 13.29 -21.63
CA LYS A 257 -21.58 13.55 -22.06
C LYS A 257 -22.11 12.43 -22.94
N VAL A 258 -21.31 11.96 -23.91
CA VAL A 258 -21.66 10.81 -24.77
C VAL A 258 -21.92 9.57 -23.93
N GLN A 259 -20.98 9.22 -23.05
CA GLN A 259 -21.08 8.05 -22.19
C GLN A 259 -22.30 8.13 -21.25
N SER A 260 -22.49 9.26 -20.57
CA SER A 260 -23.60 9.44 -19.62
C SER A 260 -24.97 9.45 -20.32
N SER A 261 -25.08 10.06 -21.51
CA SER A 261 -26.30 10.07 -22.32
C SER A 261 -26.67 8.65 -22.77
N ALA A 262 -25.70 7.87 -23.23
CA ALA A 262 -25.90 6.49 -23.62
C ALA A 262 -26.37 5.61 -22.44
N PHE A 263 -25.74 5.75 -21.27
CA PHE A 263 -26.19 5.04 -20.06
C PHE A 263 -27.58 5.47 -19.59
N ALA A 264 -27.92 6.75 -19.69
CA ALA A 264 -29.23 7.26 -19.34
C ALA A 264 -30.32 6.63 -20.23
N LEU A 265 -30.09 6.55 -21.54
CA LEU A 265 -31.01 5.89 -22.48
C LEU A 265 -31.10 4.38 -22.26
N LEU A 266 -29.97 3.70 -22.00
CA LEU A 266 -29.98 2.24 -21.77
C LEU A 266 -30.76 1.85 -20.50
N ARG A 267 -30.60 2.60 -19.41
CA ARG A 267 -31.09 2.18 -18.09
C ARG A 267 -32.39 2.85 -17.67
N TRP A 268 -32.62 4.09 -18.12
CA TRP A 268 -33.67 4.95 -17.58
C TRP A 268 -34.58 5.58 -18.63
N LYS A 269 -34.50 5.20 -19.91
CA LYS A 269 -35.33 5.78 -20.99
C LYS A 269 -36.83 5.83 -20.66
N HIS A 270 -37.38 4.80 -20.02
CA HIS A 270 -38.79 4.75 -19.61
C HIS A 270 -39.19 5.73 -18.49
N THR A 271 -38.21 6.26 -17.74
CA THR A 271 -38.44 7.23 -16.64
C THR A 271 -38.06 8.65 -17.05
N LEU A 272 -37.36 8.82 -18.18
CA LEU A 272 -36.83 10.11 -18.62
C LEU A 272 -37.90 10.96 -19.31
N PRO A 273 -37.93 12.29 -19.10
CA PRO A 273 -38.76 13.19 -19.88
C PRO A 273 -38.41 13.11 -21.38
N GLU A 274 -39.43 13.19 -22.24
CA GLU A 274 -39.24 13.08 -23.71
C GLU A 274 -38.24 14.09 -24.26
N SER A 275 -38.20 15.31 -23.69
CA SER A 275 -37.22 16.34 -24.07
C SER A 275 -35.77 15.93 -23.81
N ARG A 276 -35.51 15.24 -22.70
CA ARG A 276 -34.18 14.72 -22.35
C ARG A 276 -33.79 13.52 -23.20
N VAL A 277 -34.76 12.66 -23.52
CA VAL A 277 -34.55 11.54 -24.45
C VAL A 277 -34.14 12.07 -25.81
N ALA A 278 -34.86 13.07 -26.35
CA ALA A 278 -34.53 13.69 -27.63
C ALA A 278 -33.14 14.35 -27.62
N GLU A 279 -32.77 15.07 -26.55
CA GLU A 279 -31.44 15.67 -26.38
C GLU A 279 -30.32 14.61 -26.44
N TYR A 280 -30.47 13.53 -25.67
CA TYR A 280 -29.48 12.45 -25.63
C TYR A 280 -29.38 11.68 -26.95
N GLU A 281 -30.51 11.41 -27.60
CA GLU A 281 -30.52 10.76 -28.91
C GLU A 281 -29.90 11.64 -29.99
N SER A 282 -30.15 12.96 -29.97
CA SER A 282 -29.53 13.91 -30.88
C SER A 282 -28.01 13.93 -30.74
N LEU A 283 -27.52 13.99 -29.50
CA LEU A 283 -26.09 14.00 -29.21
C LEU A 283 -25.40 12.71 -29.68
N LEU A 284 -26.06 11.57 -29.53
CA LEU A 284 -25.50 10.28 -29.94
C LEU A 284 -25.56 10.07 -31.46
N ARG A 285 -26.60 10.59 -32.14
CA ARG A 285 -26.64 10.61 -33.61
C ARG A 285 -25.52 11.46 -34.18
N GLU A 286 -25.27 12.64 -33.60
CA GLU A 286 -24.14 13.50 -33.98
C GLU A 286 -22.80 12.81 -33.71
N TRP A 287 -22.64 12.12 -32.59
CA TRP A 287 -21.38 11.42 -32.27
C TRP A 287 -21.02 10.29 -33.26
N TRP A 288 -22.03 9.60 -33.79
CA TRP A 288 -21.87 8.49 -34.74
C TRP A 288 -22.00 8.92 -36.20
N ASP A 289 -22.20 10.22 -36.47
CA ASP A 289 -22.50 10.77 -37.79
C ASP A 289 -23.66 10.05 -38.51
N LEU A 290 -24.71 9.67 -37.76
CA LEU A 290 -25.87 8.97 -38.31
C LEU A 290 -26.77 9.91 -39.11
N SER A 291 -27.23 9.47 -40.28
CA SER A 291 -28.21 10.20 -41.07
C SER A 291 -29.62 10.11 -40.46
N ALA A 292 -30.54 10.98 -40.89
CA ALA A 292 -31.89 11.07 -40.32
C ALA A 292 -32.72 9.78 -40.50
N ASP A 293 -32.38 8.97 -41.48
CA ASP A 293 -32.98 7.67 -41.81
C ASP A 293 -32.35 6.49 -41.05
N GLU A 294 -31.19 6.68 -40.43
CA GLU A 294 -30.52 5.64 -39.65
C GLU A 294 -31.01 5.58 -38.20
N SER A 295 -31.42 4.39 -37.77
CA SER A 295 -31.90 4.16 -36.41
C SER A 295 -30.74 4.06 -35.40
N LEU A 296 -30.87 4.73 -34.26
CA LEU A 296 -29.94 4.58 -33.13
C LEU A 296 -30.19 3.22 -32.46
N THR A 297 -29.30 2.25 -32.69
CA THR A 297 -29.44 0.88 -32.18
C THR A 297 -28.96 0.75 -30.74
N VAL A 298 -29.37 -0.33 -30.06
CA VAL A 298 -28.87 -0.68 -28.72
C VAL A 298 -27.35 -0.83 -28.72
N ASP A 299 -26.78 -1.38 -29.79
CA ASP A 299 -25.33 -1.53 -29.95
C ASP A 299 -24.61 -0.18 -30.06
N HIS A 300 -25.19 0.83 -30.71
CA HIS A 300 -24.67 2.21 -30.68
C HIS A 300 -24.62 2.78 -29.25
N LEU A 301 -25.63 2.50 -28.44
CA LEU A 301 -25.68 2.94 -27.04
C LEU A 301 -24.66 2.18 -26.18
N GLU A 302 -24.53 0.87 -26.33
CA GLU A 302 -23.57 0.07 -25.57
C GLU A 302 -22.13 0.48 -25.89
N ARG A 303 -21.81 0.68 -27.17
CA ARG A 303 -20.50 1.17 -27.61
C ARG A 303 -20.21 2.59 -27.12
N ALA A 304 -21.18 3.50 -27.17
CA ALA A 304 -21.05 4.86 -26.63
C ALA A 304 -20.89 4.86 -25.10
N GLY A 305 -21.60 3.99 -24.39
CA GLY A 305 -21.45 3.79 -22.95
C GLY A 305 -20.08 3.20 -22.55
N ALA A 306 -19.44 2.44 -23.46
CA ALA A 306 -18.13 1.85 -23.23
C ALA A 306 -16.94 2.78 -23.53
N VAL A 307 -17.18 4.00 -24.05
CA VAL A 307 -16.14 5.00 -24.31
C VAL A 307 -15.37 5.34 -23.02
N ASP A 308 -14.05 5.37 -23.08
CA ASP A 308 -13.23 5.83 -21.95
C ASP A 308 -13.16 7.35 -21.96
N ASP A 309 -13.83 7.97 -20.98
CA ASP A 309 -13.88 9.41 -20.79
C ASP A 309 -12.67 9.95 -20.02
N LYS A 310 -11.72 9.10 -19.62
CA LYS A 310 -10.58 9.48 -18.78
C LYS A 310 -9.32 9.73 -19.56
N ILE A 311 -8.87 10.97 -19.52
CA ILE A 311 -7.58 11.41 -20.05
C ILE A 311 -6.51 11.23 -18.96
N VAL A 312 -5.44 10.50 -19.26
CA VAL A 312 -4.32 10.31 -18.33
C VAL A 312 -3.63 11.63 -18.05
N ASN A 313 -3.48 11.98 -16.78
CA ASN A 313 -2.72 13.16 -16.39
C ASN A 313 -1.22 12.85 -16.34
N VAL A 314 -0.46 13.45 -17.26
CA VAL A 314 1.00 13.28 -17.33
C VAL A 314 1.76 13.94 -16.19
N GLN A 315 1.16 14.94 -15.53
CA GLN A 315 1.71 15.66 -14.39
C GLN A 315 1.33 15.04 -13.04
N TYR A 316 0.55 13.95 -13.05
CA TYR A 316 0.21 13.23 -11.83
C TYR A 316 1.48 12.66 -11.17
N VAL A 317 1.64 13.00 -9.88
CA VAL A 317 2.66 12.43 -9.02
C VAL A 317 1.95 11.68 -7.89
N PRO A 318 2.16 10.36 -7.73
CA PRO A 318 1.63 9.63 -6.59
C PRO A 318 2.08 10.27 -5.28
N GLY A 319 1.16 10.49 -4.35
CA GLY A 319 1.47 11.13 -3.06
C GLY A 319 2.52 10.37 -2.25
N SER A 320 2.57 9.04 -2.38
CA SER A 320 3.62 8.22 -1.78
C SER A 320 5.02 8.59 -2.26
N ASP A 321 5.16 8.80 -3.56
CA ASP A 321 6.43 9.03 -4.21
C ASP A 321 6.91 10.44 -3.88
N LEU A 322 5.99 11.41 -3.87
CA LEU A 322 6.26 12.79 -3.43
C LEU A 322 6.84 12.82 -2.00
N VAL A 323 6.20 12.09 -1.07
CA VAL A 323 6.69 12.00 0.30
C VAL A 323 8.06 11.33 0.36
N ILE A 324 8.25 10.19 -0.33
CA ILE A 324 9.53 9.47 -0.31
C ILE A 324 10.66 10.29 -0.92
N ASP A 325 10.42 10.94 -2.06
CA ASP A 325 11.43 11.79 -2.70
C ASP A 325 11.80 12.99 -1.80
N SER A 326 10.84 13.54 -1.03
CA SER A 326 11.11 14.61 -0.05
C SER A 326 12.01 14.19 1.12
N LEU A 327 12.09 12.89 1.42
CA LEU A 327 12.95 12.39 2.50
C LEU A 327 14.42 12.35 2.10
N GLY A 328 14.75 12.41 0.80
CA GLY A 328 16.11 12.17 0.31
C GLY A 328 16.50 10.70 0.49
N LYS A 329 16.62 9.96 -0.62
CA LYS A 329 16.80 8.48 -0.59
C LYS A 329 18.02 8.02 0.21
N ASP A 330 19.00 8.89 0.37
CA ASP A 330 20.28 8.61 1.02
C ASP A 330 20.47 9.36 2.35
N ASP A 331 19.46 10.07 2.86
CA ASP A 331 19.55 10.78 4.15
C ASP A 331 19.00 9.88 5.29
N PRO A 332 19.88 9.27 6.11
CA PRO A 332 19.45 8.33 7.14
C PRO A 332 18.61 8.98 8.23
N GLU A 333 18.94 10.23 8.57
CA GLU A 333 18.32 10.92 9.69
C GLU A 333 16.89 11.37 9.34
N ARG A 334 16.66 11.77 8.09
CA ARG A 334 15.30 12.07 7.60
C ARG A 334 14.40 10.83 7.60
N ILE A 335 14.89 9.69 7.13
CA ILE A 335 14.11 8.43 7.15
C ILE A 335 13.84 8.00 8.60
N ALA A 336 14.85 8.05 9.47
CA ALA A 336 14.69 7.71 10.89
C ALA A 336 13.68 8.64 11.58
N THR A 337 13.75 9.95 11.31
CA THR A 337 12.80 10.95 11.82
C THR A 337 11.38 10.72 11.31
N PHE A 338 11.23 10.37 10.04
CA PHE A 338 9.94 10.03 9.45
C PHE A 338 9.30 8.81 10.12
N VAL A 339 10.07 7.73 10.32
CA VAL A 339 9.60 6.52 11.01
C VAL A 339 9.25 6.81 12.47
N ARG A 340 10.12 7.52 13.20
CA ARG A 340 9.82 7.97 14.58
C ARG A 340 8.55 8.81 14.63
N GLY A 341 8.32 9.67 13.63
CA GLY A 341 7.08 10.41 13.47
C GLY A 341 5.85 9.50 13.34
N TRP A 342 5.93 8.39 12.60
CA TRP A 342 4.87 7.36 12.53
C TRP A 342 4.60 6.69 13.87
N ARG A 343 5.65 6.32 14.59
CA ARG A 343 5.51 5.77 15.96
C ARG A 343 4.85 6.76 16.92
N ARG A 344 5.29 8.03 16.93
CA ARG A 344 4.69 9.10 17.75
C ARG A 344 3.22 9.32 17.40
N HIS A 345 2.88 9.40 16.12
CA HIS A 345 1.50 9.57 15.69
C HIS A 345 0.62 8.41 16.15
N PHE A 346 1.08 7.17 16.00
CA PHE A 346 0.36 5.98 16.45
C PHE A 346 0.10 6.02 17.96
N GLN A 347 1.13 6.32 18.76
CA GLN A 347 1.02 6.37 20.21
C GLN A 347 0.14 7.53 20.69
N ALA A 348 0.32 8.73 20.13
CA ALA A 348 -0.45 9.91 20.53
C ALA A 348 -1.93 9.80 20.14
N THR A 349 -2.23 9.23 18.96
CA THR A 349 -3.60 9.18 18.43
C THR A 349 -4.41 8.04 19.03
N HIS A 350 -3.78 6.88 19.27
CA HIS A 350 -4.49 5.66 19.67
C HIS A 350 -4.23 5.21 21.09
N ARG A 351 -3.24 5.81 21.79
CA ARG A 351 -2.89 5.54 23.19
C ARG A 351 -2.89 4.02 23.50
N PRO A 352 -2.09 3.24 22.76
CA PRO A 352 -2.11 1.79 22.89
C PRO A 352 -1.69 1.36 24.30
N ARG A 353 -2.49 0.49 24.93
CA ARG A 353 -2.29 0.03 26.32
C ARG A 353 -1.49 -1.26 26.44
N PHE A 354 -1.34 -1.99 25.34
CA PHE A 354 -0.85 -3.36 25.30
C PHE A 354 0.28 -3.53 24.29
N LEU A 355 1.12 -2.50 24.12
CA LEU A 355 2.33 -2.62 23.32
C LEU A 355 3.28 -3.65 23.93
N PRO A 356 4.05 -4.40 23.13
CA PRO A 356 5.03 -5.34 23.67
C PRO A 356 6.08 -4.65 24.54
N THR A 357 6.55 -5.35 25.57
CA THR A 357 7.63 -4.88 26.44
C THR A 357 8.85 -4.46 25.63
N GLY A 358 9.42 -3.29 25.92
CA GLY A 358 10.55 -2.73 25.17
C GLY A 358 10.16 -2.00 23.88
N TRP A 359 8.87 -1.94 23.52
CA TRP A 359 8.44 -1.10 22.40
C TRP A 359 8.67 0.38 22.72
N ASN A 360 9.39 1.08 21.85
CA ASN A 360 9.74 2.49 22.02
C ASN A 360 9.72 3.24 20.68
N ILE A 361 9.32 4.50 20.69
CA ILE A 361 9.43 5.42 19.54
C ILE A 361 10.86 5.46 19.01
N ASP A 362 11.84 5.60 19.90
CA ASP A 362 13.24 5.83 19.54
C ASP A 362 14.05 4.53 19.31
N SER A 363 13.36 3.39 19.15
CA SER A 363 14.04 2.16 18.73
C SER A 363 14.79 2.37 17.41
N PRO A 364 15.97 1.75 17.22
CA PRO A 364 16.70 1.84 15.96
C PRO A 364 15.81 1.50 14.75
N VAL A 365 15.98 2.28 13.67
CA VAL A 365 15.20 2.16 12.42
C VAL A 365 15.97 1.39 11.34
N VAL A 366 17.29 1.26 11.51
CA VAL A 366 18.17 0.53 10.60
C VAL A 366 18.39 -0.88 11.14
N SER A 367 18.32 -1.89 10.27
CA SER A 367 18.86 -3.21 10.60
C SER A 367 20.38 -3.17 10.45
N ASP A 368 21.13 -3.63 11.46
CA ASP A 368 22.60 -3.65 11.49
C ASP A 368 23.18 -3.89 10.09
N VAL A 369 23.78 -2.83 9.53
CA VAL A 369 24.39 -2.89 8.19
C VAL A 369 25.50 -3.93 8.28
N ARG A 370 25.40 -5.02 7.51
CA ARG A 370 26.61 -5.80 7.24
C ARG A 370 27.55 -4.84 6.52
N PRO A 371 28.74 -4.51 7.06
CA PRO A 371 29.72 -3.82 6.24
C PRO A 371 29.89 -4.70 5.00
N SER A 372 29.71 -4.10 3.82
CA SER A 372 30.14 -4.70 2.57
C SER A 372 31.61 -5.00 2.75
N THR A 373 31.94 -6.25 3.06
CA THR A 373 33.32 -6.69 3.01
C THR A 373 33.77 -6.46 1.58
N ASP A 374 34.72 -5.55 1.45
CA ASP A 374 35.45 -5.28 0.23
C ASP A 374 35.78 -6.60 -0.47
N LEU A 375 35.39 -6.70 -1.74
CA LEU A 375 36.09 -7.55 -2.70
C LEU A 375 37.46 -6.90 -2.95
N ALA A 376 38.30 -6.95 -1.94
CA ALA A 376 39.72 -6.63 -1.99
C ALA A 376 40.46 -7.77 -1.30
N SER A 377 40.51 -8.91 -1.99
CA SER A 377 41.55 -9.91 -1.78
C SER A 377 41.77 -10.58 -3.11
N GLY A 378 42.80 -10.11 -3.82
CA GLY A 378 43.37 -10.86 -4.91
C GLY A 378 43.87 -12.21 -4.41
N VAL A 379 43.67 -13.21 -5.26
CA VAL A 379 44.66 -14.24 -5.58
C VAL A 379 44.65 -14.35 -7.10
#